data_AF-A0A1H9MT99-F1
#
_entry.id   AF-A0A1H9MT99-F1
#
_cell.length_a   1.000
_cell.length_b   1.000
_cell.length_c   1.000
_cell.angle_alpha   90.00
_cell.angle_beta   90.00
_cell.angle_gamma   90.00
#
_symmetry.space_group_name_H-M   'P 1'
#
loop_
_entity.id
_entity.type
_entity.pdbx_description
1 polymer ?
#
loop_
_entity_poly.entity_id
_entity_poly.type
_entity_poly.pdbx_seq_one_letter_code
_entity_poly.pdbx_strand_id
1 'polypeptide(L)'
;MGNLKLLEWQYQQKLPFTDIEPHSVLGSYLSKEHQIQKNPQEETVVYPFGINQSQKTAVENALTSQVSIIQGPPGTGKTQTILNIIANIIMNGQSVAVVSNNNAATKNVLDKLMKYDVGFVAAYLGNKKNKEQFIQQ
;
A
#
# COMPACT_ATOMS: atom_id res chain seq x y z
N MET A 1 3.06 -37.32 -2.58
CA MET A 1 4.08 -36.75 -1.68
C MET A 1 5.37 -36.29 -2.41
N GLY A 2 5.40 -36.19 -3.76
CA GLY A 2 6.63 -35.95 -4.53
C GLY A 2 6.81 -34.59 -5.24
N ASN A 3 5.76 -33.77 -5.39
CA ASN A 3 5.86 -32.49 -6.15
C ASN A 3 6.12 -31.25 -5.29
N LEU A 4 5.70 -31.24 -4.01
CA LEU A 4 5.95 -30.11 -3.10
C LEU A 4 7.43 -29.95 -2.77
N LYS A 5 8.14 -31.06 -2.55
CA LYS A 5 9.59 -31.05 -2.26
C LYS A 5 10.43 -30.52 -3.43
N LEU A 6 10.01 -30.80 -4.67
CA LEU A 6 10.72 -30.32 -5.87
C LEU A 6 10.55 -28.80 -6.03
N LEU A 7 9.34 -28.28 -5.79
CA LEU A 7 9.07 -26.85 -5.83
C LEU A 7 9.77 -26.10 -4.70
N GLU A 8 9.74 -26.62 -3.46
CA GLU A 8 10.52 -26.07 -2.34
C GLU A 8 12.02 -26.04 -2.65
N TRP A 9 12.57 -27.12 -3.19
CA TRP A 9 13.98 -27.22 -3.56
C TRP A 9 14.36 -26.26 -4.68
N GLN A 10 13.52 -26.12 -5.72
CA GLN A 10 13.73 -25.14 -6.80
C GLN A 10 13.62 -23.70 -6.30
N TYR A 11 12.73 -23.43 -5.33
CA TYR A 11 12.61 -22.13 -4.68
C TYR A 11 13.87 -21.77 -3.89
N GLN A 12 14.41 -22.72 -3.11
CA GLN A 12 15.62 -22.55 -2.31
C GLN A 12 16.89 -22.35 -3.17
N GLN A 13 16.93 -22.90 -4.39
CA GLN A 13 18.09 -22.81 -5.30
C GLN A 13 18.08 -21.55 -6.19
N LYS A 14 16.90 -21.01 -6.55
CA LYS A 14 16.78 -19.88 -7.51
C LYS A 14 16.67 -18.50 -6.87
N LEU A 15 16.33 -18.41 -5.59
CA LEU A 15 16.36 -17.18 -4.83
C LEU A 15 17.48 -17.30 -3.80
N PRO A 16 18.60 -16.57 -3.92
CA PRO A 16 19.51 -16.45 -2.80
C PRO A 16 18.74 -15.70 -1.70
N PHE A 17 18.12 -16.45 -0.79
CA PHE A 17 17.35 -15.91 0.34
C PHE A 17 18.20 -15.12 1.35
N THR A 18 19.45 -14.80 1.01
CA THR A 18 20.35 -13.99 1.84
C THR A 18 19.90 -12.53 1.99
N ASP A 19 19.00 -12.01 1.13
CA ASP A 19 18.63 -10.59 1.12
C ASP A 19 17.16 -10.29 1.49
N ILE A 20 16.38 -11.25 1.98
CA ILE A 20 15.01 -10.96 2.43
C ILE A 20 15.04 -10.45 3.87
N GLU A 21 14.63 -9.21 4.07
CA GLU A 21 14.46 -8.62 5.40
C GLU A 21 13.56 -9.53 6.27
N PRO A 22 14.07 -10.10 7.39
CA PRO A 22 13.35 -11.09 8.19
C PRO A 22 12.00 -10.59 8.70
N HIS A 23 11.92 -9.30 9.01
CA HIS A 23 10.71 -8.65 9.51
C HIS A 23 9.78 -8.15 8.39
N SER A 24 10.09 -8.37 7.12
CA SER A 24 9.16 -8.09 6.03
C SER A 24 7.98 -9.06 6.03
N VAL A 25 6.92 -8.70 5.31
CA VAL A 25 5.76 -9.58 5.05
C VAL A 25 6.20 -10.91 4.45
N LEU A 26 7.07 -10.84 3.44
CA LEU A 26 7.56 -12.02 2.74
C LEU A 26 8.46 -12.87 3.65
N GLY A 27 9.34 -12.24 4.43
CA GLY A 27 10.18 -12.91 5.43
C GLY A 27 9.33 -13.63 6.48
N SER A 28 8.29 -12.98 6.99
CA SER A 28 7.36 -13.57 7.97
C SER A 28 6.57 -14.74 7.38
N TYR A 29 6.06 -14.59 6.15
CA TYR A 29 5.34 -15.65 5.44
C TYR A 29 6.20 -16.90 5.21
N LEU A 30 7.46 -16.72 4.81
CA LEU A 30 8.38 -17.83 4.49
C LEU A 30 8.94 -18.52 5.74
N SER A 31 9.30 -17.74 6.77
CA SER A 31 9.90 -18.27 7.99
C SER A 31 8.90 -19.02 8.87
N LYS A 32 7.59 -18.69 8.80
CA LYS A 32 6.52 -19.22 9.68
C LYS A 32 6.74 -18.99 11.19
N GLU A 33 7.86 -18.39 11.58
CA GLU A 33 8.26 -18.13 12.96
C GLU A 33 7.85 -16.72 13.44
N HIS A 34 7.64 -15.79 12.51
CA HIS A 34 7.33 -14.39 12.85
C HIS A 34 5.82 -14.14 12.83
N GLN A 35 5.25 -13.81 13.99
CA GLN A 35 3.88 -13.33 14.08
C GLN A 35 3.77 -11.98 13.37
N ILE A 36 2.71 -11.81 12.56
CA ILE A 36 2.40 -10.52 11.94
C ILE A 36 2.17 -9.52 13.08
N GLN A 37 3.10 -8.59 13.24
CA GLN A 37 3.02 -7.58 14.28
C GLN A 37 1.90 -6.62 13.93
N LYS A 38 0.97 -6.41 14.86
CA LYS A 38 0.10 -5.24 14.81
C LYS A 38 0.89 -4.06 15.32
N ASN A 39 0.90 -2.97 14.56
CA ASN A 39 1.51 -1.74 15.02
C ASN A 39 0.47 -0.98 15.87
N PRO A 40 0.72 -0.73 17.17
CA PRO A 40 -0.17 0.09 17.97
C PRO A 40 -0.29 1.46 17.31
N GLN A 41 -1.53 1.91 17.08
CA GLN A 41 -1.74 3.24 16.52
C GLN A 41 -1.62 4.26 17.66
N GLU A 42 -0.45 4.88 17.80
CA GLU A 42 -0.20 5.91 18.81
C GLU A 42 -0.72 7.29 18.37
N GLU A 43 -0.96 7.48 17.07
CA GLU A 43 -1.36 8.76 16.47
C GLU A 43 -2.84 8.80 16.08
N THR A 44 -3.39 10.02 16.07
CA THR A 44 -4.81 10.27 15.76
C THR A 44 -5.10 10.04 14.28
N VAL A 45 -6.06 9.16 13.97
CA VAL A 45 -6.47 8.86 12.59
C VAL A 45 -7.36 9.97 12.02
N VAL A 46 -7.05 10.43 10.81
CA VAL A 46 -7.84 11.44 10.09
C VAL A 46 -8.58 10.86 8.88
N TYR A 47 -9.65 11.54 8.45
CA TYR A 47 -10.50 11.11 7.32
C TYR A 47 -10.92 12.28 6.41
N PRO A 48 -9.98 13.00 5.76
CA PRO A 48 -10.27 14.25 5.05
C PRO A 48 -11.12 14.09 3.78
N PHE A 49 -11.30 12.88 3.24
CA PHE A 49 -11.96 12.67 1.94
C PHE A 49 -13.38 12.11 2.03
N GLY A 50 -13.98 12.15 3.22
CA GLY A 50 -15.28 11.53 3.51
C GLY A 50 -15.17 10.00 3.57
N ILE A 51 -15.93 9.41 4.50
CA ILE A 51 -15.84 7.97 4.75
C ILE A 51 -17.13 7.41 5.36
N ASN A 52 -17.45 6.15 5.09
CA ASN A 52 -18.48 5.41 5.81
C ASN A 52 -17.86 4.42 6.81
N GLN A 53 -18.69 3.78 7.64
CA GLN A 53 -18.21 2.89 8.71
C GLN A 53 -17.34 1.73 8.19
N SER A 54 -17.74 1.06 7.10
CA SER A 54 -16.95 -0.04 6.54
C SER A 54 -15.59 0.40 6.01
N GLN A 55 -15.53 1.57 5.38
CA GLN A 55 -14.30 2.14 4.88
C GLN A 55 -13.41 2.61 6.03
N LYS A 56 -13.99 3.17 7.11
CA LYS A 56 -13.27 3.55 8.33
C LYS A 56 -12.52 2.37 8.92
N THR A 57 -13.22 1.25 9.13
CA THR A 57 -12.59 0.01 9.60
C THR A 57 -11.51 -0.48 8.63
N ALA A 58 -11.71 -0.34 7.32
CA ALA A 58 -10.68 -0.69 6.34
C ALA A 58 -9.42 0.18 6.42
N VAL A 59 -9.56 1.50 6.67
CA VAL A 59 -8.43 2.41 6.90
C VAL A 59 -7.69 2.03 8.18
N GLU A 60 -8.41 1.87 9.30
CA GLU A 60 -7.82 1.50 10.60
C GLU A 60 -7.05 0.17 10.54
N ASN A 61 -7.63 -0.84 9.87
CA ASN A 61 -6.96 -2.12 9.66
C ASN A 61 -5.70 -1.96 8.79
N ALA A 62 -5.75 -1.13 7.75
CA ALA A 62 -4.60 -0.88 6.87
C ALA A 62 -3.45 -0.18 7.58
N LEU A 63 -3.73 0.71 8.53
CA LEU A 63 -2.70 1.45 9.28
C LEU A 63 -2.08 0.62 10.42
N THR A 64 -2.81 -0.38 10.93
CA THR A 64 -2.37 -1.18 12.08
C THR A 64 -1.84 -2.57 11.71
N SER A 65 -2.01 -3.00 10.46
CA SER A 65 -1.60 -4.32 9.98
C SER A 65 -0.47 -4.22 8.97
N GLN A 66 0.49 -5.14 9.04
CA GLN A 66 1.58 -5.24 8.06
C GLN A 66 1.09 -5.50 6.62
N VAL A 67 -0.04 -6.21 6.49
CA VAL A 67 -0.77 -6.45 5.23
C VAL A 67 -2.25 -6.30 5.49
N SER A 68 -2.95 -5.62 4.57
CA SER A 68 -4.39 -5.56 4.56
C SER A 68 -4.95 -5.81 3.17
N ILE A 69 -5.99 -6.65 3.08
CA ILE A 69 -6.73 -6.90 1.86
C ILE A 69 -8.09 -6.22 2.00
N ILE A 70 -8.32 -5.17 1.21
CA ILE A 70 -9.57 -4.42 1.21
C ILE A 70 -10.34 -4.76 -0.06
N GLN A 71 -11.57 -5.26 0.10
CA GLN A 71 -12.44 -5.64 -1.01
C GLN A 71 -13.76 -4.87 -0.94
N GLY A 72 -14.36 -4.62 -2.11
CA GLY A 72 -15.67 -4.02 -2.20
C GLY A 72 -16.20 -4.04 -3.64
N PRO A 73 -17.53 -4.11 -3.85
CA PRO A 73 -18.15 -4.01 -5.18
C PRO A 73 -17.71 -2.77 -5.98
N PRO A 74 -17.94 -2.73 -7.30
CA PRO A 74 -17.75 -1.51 -8.10
C PRO A 74 -18.54 -0.33 -7.51
N GLY A 75 -17.96 0.86 -7.52
CA GLY A 75 -18.62 2.08 -7.04
C GLY A 75 -18.62 2.32 -5.51
N THR A 76 -18.11 1.39 -4.68
CA THR A 76 -18.16 1.52 -3.20
C THR A 76 -17.09 2.42 -2.59
N GLY A 77 -16.53 3.37 -3.35
CA GLY A 77 -15.59 4.36 -2.82
C GLY A 77 -14.21 3.83 -2.40
N LYS A 78 -13.72 2.73 -3.00
CA LYS A 78 -12.37 2.19 -2.73
C LYS A 78 -11.28 3.24 -2.91
N THR A 79 -11.41 4.12 -3.90
CA THR A 79 -10.46 5.22 -4.11
C THR A 79 -10.44 6.17 -2.90
N GLN A 80 -11.59 6.54 -2.34
CA GLN A 80 -11.65 7.35 -1.13
C GLN A 80 -10.99 6.65 0.08
N THR A 81 -11.15 5.34 0.21
CA THR A 81 -10.40 4.56 1.22
C THR A 81 -8.90 4.68 1.02
N ILE A 82 -8.41 4.52 -0.22
CA ILE A 82 -6.98 4.68 -0.56
C ILE A 82 -6.49 6.09 -0.19
N LEU A 83 -7.25 7.14 -0.53
CA LEU A 83 -6.87 8.52 -0.22
C LEU A 83 -6.77 8.77 1.29
N ASN A 84 -7.70 8.24 2.09
CA ASN A 84 -7.64 8.37 3.55
C ASN A 84 -6.45 7.58 4.15
N ILE A 85 -6.07 6.43 3.58
CA ILE A 85 -4.83 5.72 3.98
C ILE A 85 -3.60 6.58 3.66
N ILE A 86 -3.51 7.13 2.45
CA ILE A 86 -2.42 8.02 2.01
C ILE A 86 -2.28 9.22 2.95
N ALA A 87 -3.39 9.87 3.30
CA ALA A 87 -3.37 11.03 4.19
C ALA A 87 -2.73 10.72 5.54
N ASN A 88 -3.12 9.60 6.17
CA ASN A 88 -2.55 9.20 7.46
C ASN A 88 -1.05 8.83 7.33
N ILE A 89 -0.64 8.10 6.29
CA ILE A 89 0.78 7.77 6.09
C ILE A 89 1.63 9.06 5.94
N ILE A 90 1.14 10.04 5.18
CA ILE A 90 1.84 11.33 5.00
C ILE A 90 1.86 12.13 6.31
N MET A 91 0.76 12.17 7.06
CA MET A 91 0.70 12.87 8.34
C MET A 91 1.69 12.31 9.37
N ASN A 92 1.96 11.01 9.31
CA ASN A 92 2.94 10.34 10.14
C ASN A 92 4.40 10.54 9.64
N GLY A 93 4.62 11.43 8.65
CA GLY A 93 5.94 11.71 8.08
C GLY A 93 6.52 10.58 7.23
N GLN A 94 5.69 9.62 6.81
CA GLN A 94 6.12 8.46 6.04
C GLN A 94 5.88 8.67 4.53
N SER A 95 6.58 7.87 3.71
CA SER A 95 6.38 7.86 2.26
C SER A 95 5.46 6.71 1.83
N VAL A 96 4.69 6.93 0.75
CA VAL A 96 3.75 5.93 0.21
C VAL A 96 3.95 5.75 -1.29
N ALA A 97 3.98 4.50 -1.74
CA ALA A 97 3.99 4.15 -3.15
C ALA A 97 2.63 3.56 -3.55
N VAL A 98 1.98 4.17 -4.54
CA VAL A 98 0.72 3.67 -5.10
C VAL A 98 1.01 2.98 -6.43
N VAL A 99 0.76 1.67 -6.50
CA VAL A 99 1.07 0.84 -7.68
C VAL A 99 -0.17 0.13 -8.20
N SER A 100 -0.21 -0.11 -9.51
CA SER A 100 -1.26 -0.90 -10.15
C SER A 100 -0.76 -1.46 -11.48
N ASN A 101 -1.31 -2.59 -11.90
CA ASN A 101 -1.13 -3.10 -13.27
C ASN A 101 -1.88 -2.26 -14.32
N ASN A 102 -2.74 -1.33 -13.89
CA ASN A 102 -3.49 -0.44 -14.77
C ASN A 102 -3.14 1.02 -14.46
N ASN A 103 -2.49 1.70 -15.41
CA ASN A 103 -2.15 3.12 -15.31
C ASN A 103 -3.38 4.03 -15.05
N ALA A 104 -4.58 3.63 -15.48
CA ALA A 104 -5.79 4.40 -15.21
C ALA A 104 -6.17 4.40 -13.71
N ALA A 105 -5.84 3.34 -12.97
CA ALA A 105 -6.15 3.24 -11.55
C ALA A 105 -5.28 4.17 -10.70
N THR A 106 -3.97 4.19 -10.97
CA THR A 106 -3.02 5.12 -10.31
C THR A 106 -3.31 6.56 -10.70
N LYS A 107 -3.61 6.83 -11.98
CA LYS A 107 -4.04 8.16 -12.42
C LYS A 107 -5.31 8.63 -11.72
N ASN A 108 -6.32 7.77 -11.56
CA ASN A 108 -7.55 8.15 -10.85
C ASN A 108 -7.29 8.52 -9.37
N VAL A 109 -6.31 7.91 -8.70
CA VAL A 109 -5.90 8.34 -7.35
C VAL A 109 -5.31 9.75 -7.39
N LEU A 110 -4.39 10.02 -8.33
CA LEU A 110 -3.79 11.35 -8.51
C LEU A 110 -4.84 12.41 -8.86
N ASP A 111 -5.71 12.15 -9.82
CA ASP A 111 -6.77 13.07 -10.25
C ASP A 111 -7.70 13.44 -9.09
N LYS A 112 -7.94 12.50 -8.15
CA LYS A 112 -8.69 12.80 -6.93
C LYS A 112 -7.91 13.68 -5.96
N LEU A 113 -6.62 13.43 -5.73
CA LEU A 113 -5.79 14.31 -4.90
C LEU A 113 -5.75 15.74 -5.46
N MET A 114 -5.59 15.88 -6.78
CA MET A 114 -5.67 17.17 -7.47
C MET A 114 -7.03 17.84 -7.27
N LYS A 115 -8.14 17.08 -7.35
CA LYS A 115 -9.50 17.60 -7.12
C LYS A 115 -9.72 18.12 -5.69
N TYR A 116 -8.98 17.59 -4.72
CA TYR A 116 -9.00 18.06 -3.33
C TYR A 116 -7.92 19.11 -3.03
N ASP A 117 -7.28 19.68 -4.06
CA ASP A 117 -6.21 20.69 -3.96
C ASP A 117 -4.98 20.24 -3.14
N VAL A 118 -4.77 18.92 -3.05
CA VAL A 118 -3.62 18.30 -2.34
C VAL A 118 -2.74 17.50 -3.28
N GLY A 119 -2.82 17.74 -4.59
CA GLY A 119 -2.04 17.01 -5.59
C GLY A 119 -0.52 17.19 -5.47
N PHE A 120 -0.07 18.30 -4.87
CA PHE A 120 1.35 18.61 -4.65
C PHE A 120 2.08 17.58 -3.77
N VAL A 121 1.36 16.75 -3.01
CA VAL A 121 1.97 15.70 -2.16
C VAL A 121 2.36 14.45 -2.96
N ALA A 122 2.01 14.37 -4.25
CA ALA A 122 2.17 13.16 -5.06
C ALA A 122 2.90 13.43 -6.38
N ALA A 123 3.87 12.57 -6.71
CA ALA A 123 4.52 12.55 -8.01
C ALA A 123 4.05 11.34 -8.84
N TYR A 124 3.57 11.57 -10.06
CA TYR A 124 3.15 10.48 -10.95
C TYR A 124 4.35 9.92 -11.71
N LEU A 125 4.74 8.68 -11.40
CA LEU A 125 5.92 8.05 -12.00
C LEU A 125 5.57 7.27 -13.28
N GLY A 126 6.59 6.98 -14.10
CA GLY A 126 6.44 6.18 -15.33
C GLY A 126 6.82 6.90 -16.64
N ASN A 127 7.16 8.19 -16.59
CA ASN A 127 7.71 8.95 -17.72
C ASN A 127 8.61 10.08 -17.20
N LYS A 128 9.73 10.36 -17.87
CA LYS A 128 10.64 11.49 -17.55
C LYS A 128 9.88 12.82 -17.47
N LYS A 129 8.96 13.06 -18.39
CA LYS A 129 8.12 14.26 -18.43
C LYS A 129 7.29 14.45 -17.16
N ASN A 130 6.76 13.37 -16.58
CA ASN A 130 5.94 13.46 -15.37
C ASN A 130 6.78 13.82 -14.14
N LYS A 131 8.03 13.33 -14.08
CA LYS A 131 8.98 13.71 -13.02
C LYS A 131 9.36 15.19 -13.12
N GLU A 132 9.65 15.66 -14.34
CA GLU A 132 9.97 17.07 -14.59
C GLU A 132 8.79 17.99 -14.21
N GLN A 133 7.56 17.62 -14.57
CA GLN A 133 6.35 18.37 -14.20
C GLN A 133 6.10 18.46 -12.70
N PHE A 134 6.50 17.46 -11.90
CA PHE A 134 6.37 17.51 -10.45
C PHE A 134 7.39 18.47 -9.81
N ILE A 135 8.63 18.47 -10.29
CA ILE A 135 9.70 19.32 -9.75
C ILE A 135 9.47 20.81 -10.04
N GLN A 136 8.71 21.11 -11.10
CA GLN A 136 8.41 22.48 -11.53
C GLN A 136 7.15 23.09 -10.89
N GLN A 137 6.40 22.32 -10.10
CA GLN A 137 5.23 22.81 -9.33
C GLN A 137 5.67 23.44 -8.02
#